data_AF-A0A6L9KTK9-F1
#
_entry.id   AF-A0A6L9KTK9-F1
#
_cell.length_a   1.000
_cell.length_b   1.000
_cell.length_c   1.000
_cell.angle_alpha   90.00
_cell.angle_beta   90.00
_cell.angle_gamma   90.00
#
_symmetry.space_group_name_H-M   'P 1'
#
loop_
_entity.id
_entity.type
_entity.pdbx_description
1 polymer ?
#
loop_
_entity_poly.entity_id
_entity_poly.type
_entity_poly.pdbx_seq_one_letter_code
_entity_poly.pdbx_strand_id
1 'polypeptide(L)'
;MQGGFFAGLIRSNGEIRALILAPKALGEKAPSIWIPDYEDVPGAKSFHDGMANTKAMAEAGSKLAKWALDLDIDGFNDYYIPALDEQEILYRAFKPTTDTNSQWARSGINLSAVEPTWPYTEDFPAQTALDDFKAGGSESFEADWYWTSTQHAADSDSAWFQYFTFGYQDSWGKGRKLRARAIRSIPLINLSI
;
A
#
# COMPACT_ATOMS: atom_id res chain seq x y z
N MET A 1 -4.59 16.67 11.14
CA MET A 1 -3.76 16.69 9.91
C MET A 1 -4.74 16.73 8.72
N GLN A 2 -4.37 17.04 7.48
CA GLN A 2 -5.35 17.09 6.36
C GLN A 2 -5.76 15.68 5.86
N GLY A 3 -6.02 14.73 6.76
CA GLY A 3 -6.36 13.35 6.39
C GLY A 3 -5.19 12.49 5.92
N GLY A 4 -3.94 12.94 6.07
CA GLY A 4 -2.75 12.12 5.81
C GLY A 4 -1.62 12.85 5.10
N PHE A 5 -0.75 12.07 4.45
CA PHE A 5 0.49 12.53 3.81
C PHE A 5 0.52 12.16 2.34
N PHE A 6 0.78 13.13 1.47
CA PHE A 6 0.90 12.88 0.04
C PHE A 6 2.12 11.99 -0.26
N ALA A 7 1.90 10.87 -0.95
CA ALA A 7 2.94 9.91 -1.32
C ALA A 7 3.37 10.03 -2.78
N GLY A 8 2.44 10.34 -3.67
CA GLY A 8 2.69 10.36 -5.11
C GLY A 8 1.43 10.23 -5.93
N LEU A 9 1.61 10.07 -7.24
CA LEU A 9 0.53 9.98 -8.21
C LEU A 9 0.51 8.62 -8.89
N ILE A 10 -0.70 8.09 -9.12
CA ILE A 10 -0.94 6.84 -9.83
C ILE A 10 -1.99 7.03 -10.93
N ARG A 11 -1.85 6.30 -12.03
CA ARG A 11 -2.88 6.07 -13.04
C ARG A 11 -3.74 4.90 -12.59
N SER A 12 -5.02 5.14 -12.41
CA SER A 12 -5.98 4.09 -12.03
C SER A 12 -7.32 4.37 -12.70
N ASN A 13 -7.89 3.34 -13.34
CA ASN A 13 -9.19 3.39 -14.03
C ASN A 13 -9.34 4.56 -15.03
N GLY A 14 -8.25 4.90 -15.74
CA GLY A 14 -8.24 5.98 -16.73
C GLY A 14 -8.06 7.39 -16.15
N GLU A 15 -7.87 7.52 -14.82
CA GLU A 15 -7.67 8.79 -14.13
C GLU A 15 -6.28 8.86 -13.49
N ILE A 16 -5.77 10.07 -13.29
CA ILE A 16 -4.63 10.30 -12.38
C ILE A 16 -5.17 10.59 -10.99
N ARG A 17 -4.60 9.93 -9.98
CA ARG A 17 -5.02 10.06 -8.58
C ARG A 17 -3.82 10.34 -7.68
N ALA A 18 -4.01 11.23 -6.69
CA ALA A 18 -3.07 11.46 -5.61
C ALA A 18 -3.27 10.43 -4.50
N LEU A 19 -2.19 9.78 -4.07
CA LEU A 19 -2.19 8.83 -2.94
C LEU A 19 -1.87 9.56 -1.65
N ILE A 20 -2.74 9.43 -0.66
CA ILE A 20 -2.62 10.06 0.66
C ILE A 20 -2.54 8.97 1.73
N LEU A 21 -1.38 8.85 2.39
CA LEU A 21 -1.12 7.88 3.43
C LEU A 21 -1.74 8.31 4.77
N ALA A 22 -2.50 7.41 5.41
CA ALA A 22 -3.10 7.71 6.70
C ALA A 22 -2.05 7.96 7.80
N PRO A 23 -2.33 8.83 8.80
CA PRO A 23 -1.47 9.02 9.96
C PRO A 23 -1.21 7.71 10.70
N LYS A 24 0.04 7.43 11.10
CA LYS A 24 0.42 6.12 11.66
C LYS A 24 -0.42 5.74 12.87
N ALA A 25 -0.59 6.68 13.79
CA ALA A 25 -1.32 6.46 15.03
C ALA A 25 -2.79 6.05 14.86
N LEU A 26 -3.40 6.35 13.71
CA LEU A 26 -4.83 6.15 13.46
C LEU A 26 -5.10 5.15 12.33
N GLY A 27 -4.22 5.10 11.33
CA GLY A 27 -4.42 4.36 10.09
C GLY A 27 -3.40 3.25 9.84
N GLU A 28 -2.61 2.85 10.84
CA GLU A 28 -1.80 1.62 10.78
C GLU A 28 -2.45 0.49 11.60
N LYS A 29 -2.48 -0.70 11.00
CA LYS A 29 -2.90 -1.94 11.66
C LYS A 29 -1.69 -2.75 12.07
N ALA A 30 -1.66 -3.15 13.33
CA ALA A 30 -0.76 -4.18 13.83
C ALA A 30 -0.89 -5.49 13.00
N PRO A 31 0.12 -6.39 13.01
CA PRO A 31 0.13 -7.58 12.19
C PRO A 31 -1.20 -8.37 12.21
N SER A 32 -1.83 -8.49 11.05
CA SER A 32 -3.14 -9.10 10.84
C SER A 32 -3.13 -10.02 9.63
N ILE A 33 -4.06 -10.97 9.62
CA ILE A 33 -4.26 -11.83 8.46
C ILE A 33 -4.98 -11.07 7.35
N TRP A 34 -4.73 -11.45 6.10
CA TRP A 34 -5.38 -10.85 4.95
C TRP A 34 -6.87 -11.23 4.91
N ILE A 35 -7.16 -12.53 5.07
CA ILE A 35 -8.52 -13.10 5.23
C ILE A 35 -8.38 -14.49 5.90
N PRO A 36 -9.35 -14.97 6.72
CA PRO A 36 -9.27 -16.28 7.37
C PRO A 36 -9.51 -17.47 6.43
N ASP A 37 -10.40 -17.31 5.45
CA ASP A 37 -10.77 -18.35 4.50
C ASP A 37 -10.04 -18.06 3.19
N TYR A 38 -9.09 -18.91 2.83
CA TYR A 38 -8.14 -18.73 1.71
C TYR A 38 -8.81 -18.79 0.32
N GLU A 39 -10.13 -18.69 0.30
CA GLU A 39 -10.98 -18.64 -0.88
C GLU A 39 -10.55 -17.53 -1.83
N ASP A 40 -10.77 -17.78 -3.12
CA ASP A 40 -10.55 -16.79 -4.16
C ASP A 40 -11.44 -15.56 -3.91
N VAL A 41 -10.85 -14.36 -4.01
CA VAL A 41 -11.55 -13.09 -3.99
C VAL A 41 -11.32 -12.45 -5.37
N PRO A 42 -12.15 -12.79 -6.39
CA PRO A 42 -11.90 -12.38 -7.77
C PRO A 42 -11.78 -10.85 -7.95
N GLY A 43 -12.53 -10.08 -7.15
CA GLY A 43 -12.52 -8.62 -7.17
C GLY A 43 -11.28 -7.98 -6.52
N ALA A 44 -10.37 -8.76 -5.92
CA ALA A 44 -9.19 -8.26 -5.23
C ALA A 44 -7.88 -8.49 -6.00
N LYS A 45 -7.91 -8.58 -7.33
CA LYS A 45 -6.73 -8.91 -8.16
C LYS A 45 -6.09 -7.69 -8.84
N SER A 46 -6.59 -6.49 -8.60
CA SER A 46 -6.04 -5.27 -9.21
C SER A 46 -4.69 -4.89 -8.59
N PHE A 47 -3.78 -4.41 -9.42
CA PHE A 47 -2.48 -3.90 -8.95
C PHE A 47 -2.54 -2.40 -8.61
N HIS A 48 -3.54 -1.67 -9.11
CA HIS A 48 -3.61 -0.20 -9.03
C HIS A 48 -4.94 0.34 -8.48
N ASP A 49 -5.89 -0.53 -8.14
CA ASP A 49 -7.19 -0.14 -7.58
C ASP A 49 -7.40 -0.81 -6.22
N GLY A 50 -6.69 -0.28 -5.21
CA GLY A 50 -6.78 -0.81 -3.86
C GLY A 50 -8.17 -0.62 -3.24
N MET A 51 -8.93 0.39 -3.68
CA MET A 51 -10.29 0.63 -3.20
C MET A 51 -11.23 -0.49 -3.66
N ALA A 52 -11.23 -0.85 -4.94
CA ALA A 52 -12.03 -1.96 -5.45
C ALA A 52 -11.61 -3.28 -4.79
N ASN A 53 -10.31 -3.53 -4.67
CA ASN A 53 -9.81 -4.72 -3.99
C ASN A 53 -10.29 -4.79 -2.54
N THR A 54 -10.14 -3.71 -1.79
CA THR A 54 -10.48 -3.67 -0.36
C THR A 54 -11.99 -3.87 -0.15
N LYS A 55 -12.84 -3.32 -1.03
CA LYS A 55 -14.28 -3.60 -1.00
C LYS A 55 -14.58 -5.08 -1.23
N ALA A 56 -13.98 -5.70 -2.23
CA ALA A 56 -14.15 -7.13 -2.50
C ALA A 56 -13.65 -8.00 -1.32
N MET A 57 -12.51 -7.64 -0.72
CA MET A 57 -12.01 -8.30 0.49
C MET A 57 -13.00 -8.21 1.65
N ALA A 58 -13.60 -7.04 1.87
CA ALA A 58 -14.56 -6.81 2.95
C ALA A 58 -15.85 -7.62 2.73
N GLU A 59 -16.35 -7.67 1.50
CA GLU A 59 -17.48 -8.51 1.08
C GLU A 59 -17.19 -10.00 1.32
N ALA A 60 -15.97 -10.44 1.01
CA ALA A 60 -15.50 -11.81 1.28
C ALA A 60 -15.26 -12.09 2.78
N GLY A 61 -15.38 -11.10 3.67
CA GLY A 61 -15.27 -11.29 5.12
C GLY A 61 -13.93 -10.91 5.75
N SER A 62 -13.01 -10.28 5.00
CA SER A 62 -11.75 -9.77 5.55
C SER A 62 -11.99 -8.72 6.64
N LYS A 63 -11.57 -9.05 7.87
CA LYS A 63 -11.58 -8.09 8.99
C LYS A 63 -10.58 -6.95 8.81
N LEU A 64 -9.49 -7.21 8.09
CA LEU A 64 -8.48 -6.19 7.76
C LEU A 64 -9.08 -5.15 6.81
N ALA A 65 -9.78 -5.58 5.76
CA ALA A 65 -10.42 -4.68 4.82
C ALA A 65 -11.56 -3.88 5.45
N LYS A 66 -12.43 -4.53 6.24
CA LYS A 66 -13.49 -3.85 6.98
C LYS A 66 -12.94 -2.76 7.89
N TRP A 67 -11.86 -3.06 8.63
CA TRP A 67 -11.19 -2.06 9.45
C TRP A 67 -10.76 -0.83 8.64
N ALA A 68 -10.15 -1.02 7.46
CA ALA A 68 -9.68 0.11 6.66
C ALA A 68 -10.85 0.96 6.12
N LEU A 69 -11.93 0.32 5.68
CA LEU A 69 -13.14 0.99 5.18
C LEU A 69 -13.95 1.69 6.28
N ASP A 70 -13.82 1.25 7.53
CA ASP A 70 -14.49 1.83 8.70
C ASP A 70 -13.71 3.01 9.32
N LEU A 71 -12.51 3.33 8.83
CA LEU A 71 -11.72 4.45 9.33
C LEU A 71 -12.41 5.79 9.04
N ASP A 72 -12.54 6.62 10.07
CA ASP A 72 -12.86 8.04 9.97
C ASP A 72 -11.74 8.84 10.65
N ILE A 73 -10.96 9.57 9.85
CA ILE A 73 -9.80 10.33 10.33
C ILE A 73 -9.94 11.76 9.85
N ASP A 74 -10.08 12.68 10.79
CA ASP A 74 -10.25 14.11 10.53
C ASP A 74 -11.42 14.41 9.56
N GLY A 75 -12.48 13.60 9.58
CA GLY A 75 -13.68 13.72 8.73
C GLY A 75 -13.58 13.07 7.36
N PHE A 76 -12.52 12.30 7.10
CA PHE A 76 -12.35 11.52 5.88
C PHE A 76 -12.60 10.04 6.16
N ASN A 77 -13.43 9.41 5.32
CA ASN A 77 -13.91 8.03 5.47
C ASN A 77 -13.75 7.18 4.20
N ASP A 78 -12.85 7.58 3.31
CA ASP A 78 -12.55 6.96 2.03
C ASP A 78 -11.22 6.17 2.05
N TYR A 79 -10.87 5.61 3.21
CA TYR A 79 -9.66 4.84 3.41
C TYR A 79 -9.79 3.38 2.96
N TYR A 80 -8.69 2.78 2.52
CA TYR A 80 -8.61 1.41 2.05
C TYR A 80 -7.16 0.87 2.17
N ILE A 81 -6.98 -0.44 1.95
CA ILE A 81 -5.66 -1.08 1.92
C ILE A 81 -5.07 -0.89 0.51
N PRO A 82 -3.86 -0.32 0.35
CA PRO A 82 -3.28 -0.07 -0.97
C PRO A 82 -3.13 -1.35 -1.78
N ALA A 83 -3.37 -1.29 -3.09
CA ALA A 83 -2.94 -2.32 -4.03
C ALA A 83 -1.42 -2.30 -4.21
N LEU A 84 -0.84 -3.31 -4.84
CA LEU A 84 0.62 -3.49 -4.91
C LEU A 84 1.35 -2.29 -5.55
N ASP A 85 0.83 -1.73 -6.64
CA ASP A 85 1.47 -0.57 -7.30
C ASP A 85 1.25 0.72 -6.50
N GLU A 86 0.17 0.83 -5.72
CA GLU A 86 -0.02 1.94 -4.79
C GLU A 86 0.97 1.85 -3.63
N GLN A 87 1.15 0.64 -3.07
CA GLN A 87 2.09 0.35 -1.99
C GLN A 87 3.55 0.61 -2.40
N GLU A 88 3.88 0.35 -3.67
CA GLU A 88 5.19 0.62 -4.26
C GLU A 88 5.52 2.12 -4.26
N ILE A 89 4.55 2.97 -4.60
CA ILE A 89 4.68 4.43 -4.53
C ILE A 89 4.91 4.88 -3.09
N LEU A 90 4.20 4.29 -2.12
CA LEU A 90 4.42 4.56 -0.70
C LEU A 90 5.85 4.22 -0.28
N TYR A 91 6.39 3.08 -0.72
CA TYR A 91 7.77 2.69 -0.41
C TYR A 91 8.78 3.68 -0.99
N ARG A 92 8.59 4.11 -2.24
CA ARG A 92 9.48 5.12 -2.86
C ARG A 92 9.48 6.45 -2.11
N ALA A 93 8.32 6.90 -1.62
CA ALA A 93 8.20 8.17 -0.90
C ALA A 93 8.72 8.10 0.55
N PHE A 94 8.49 6.96 1.19
CA PHE A 94 8.60 6.83 2.65
C PHE A 94 9.50 5.67 3.09
N LYS A 95 10.49 5.27 2.27
CA LYS A 95 11.50 4.28 2.65
C LYS A 95 12.14 4.69 3.99
N PRO A 96 11.94 3.93 5.08
CA PRO A 96 12.33 4.36 6.42
C PRO A 96 13.80 4.07 6.72
N THR A 97 14.44 3.14 6.01
CA THR A 97 15.78 2.64 6.33
C THR A 97 16.84 3.16 5.35
N THR A 98 18.11 2.97 5.72
CA THR A 98 19.27 3.15 4.84
C THR A 98 19.74 1.86 4.18
N ASP A 99 19.01 0.75 4.34
CA ASP A 99 19.38 -0.55 3.78
C ASP A 99 19.38 -0.53 2.25
N THR A 100 20.27 -1.33 1.65
CA THR A 100 20.33 -1.53 0.20
C THR A 100 19.01 -2.13 -0.31
N ASN A 101 18.47 -1.60 -1.41
CA ASN A 101 17.20 -2.10 -1.95
C ASN A 101 17.33 -3.51 -2.54
N SER A 102 16.26 -4.29 -2.47
CA SER A 102 16.15 -5.53 -3.23
C SER A 102 15.98 -5.24 -4.71
N GLN A 103 16.78 -5.92 -5.52
CA GLN A 103 16.71 -5.88 -6.98
C GLN A 103 16.08 -7.17 -7.55
N TRP A 104 15.32 -7.90 -6.72
CA TRP A 104 14.72 -9.17 -7.10
C TRP A 104 13.34 -9.01 -7.72
N ALA A 105 13.07 -9.84 -8.74
CA ALA A 105 11.78 -9.98 -9.42
C ALA A 105 11.18 -8.62 -9.84
N ARG A 106 10.00 -8.28 -9.32
CA ARG A 106 9.27 -7.06 -9.68
C ARG A 106 9.56 -5.86 -8.78
N SER A 107 10.49 -5.96 -7.84
CA SER A 107 10.74 -4.90 -6.86
C SER A 107 11.07 -3.58 -7.57
N GLY A 108 10.17 -2.61 -7.46
CA GLY A 108 10.25 -1.31 -8.09
C GLY A 108 9.61 -1.17 -9.47
N ILE A 109 9.17 -2.26 -10.10
CA ILE A 109 8.42 -2.16 -11.37
C ILE A 109 6.99 -1.71 -11.07
N ASN A 110 6.64 -0.53 -11.59
CA ASN A 110 5.30 0.03 -11.43
C ASN A 110 4.86 0.73 -12.72
N LEU A 111 4.06 0.01 -13.52
CA LEU A 111 3.51 0.54 -14.77
C LEU A 111 2.33 1.49 -14.55
N SER A 112 1.78 1.49 -13.34
CA SER A 112 0.63 2.32 -12.96
C SER A 112 1.05 3.71 -12.48
N ALA A 113 2.33 3.95 -12.18
CA ALA A 113 2.81 5.30 -11.85
C ALA A 113 2.59 6.31 -13.00
N VAL A 114 2.40 7.60 -12.69
CA VAL A 114 2.16 8.65 -13.71
C VAL A 114 3.29 8.73 -14.74
N GLU A 115 4.51 8.51 -14.28
CA GLU A 115 5.65 8.06 -15.07
C GLU A 115 5.98 6.65 -14.61
N PRO A 116 5.88 5.62 -15.49
CA PRO A 116 6.20 4.25 -15.13
C PRO A 116 7.58 4.15 -14.49
N THR A 117 7.65 3.45 -13.35
CA THR A 117 8.92 3.26 -12.65
C THR A 117 9.51 1.89 -12.94
N TRP A 118 10.84 1.86 -12.90
CA TRP A 118 11.68 0.71 -13.24
C TRP A 118 12.22 0.03 -11.98
N PRO A 119 12.79 -1.19 -12.09
CA PRO A 119 13.33 -1.91 -10.95
C PRO A 119 14.23 -1.03 -10.07
N TYR A 120 14.23 -1.32 -8.76
CA TYR A 120 15.13 -0.64 -7.84
C TYR A 120 16.59 -0.84 -8.26
N THR A 121 17.42 0.16 -7.93
CA THR A 121 18.87 0.00 -7.86
C THR A 121 19.27 -0.12 -6.40
N GLU A 122 20.51 -0.54 -6.14
CA GLU A 122 21.05 -0.63 -4.78
C GLU A 122 20.75 0.63 -3.95
N ASP A 123 20.87 1.81 -4.57
CA ASP A 123 20.70 3.12 -3.93
C ASP A 123 19.37 3.84 -4.25
N PHE A 124 18.51 3.29 -5.12
CA PHE A 124 17.25 3.93 -5.51
C PHE A 124 16.02 3.02 -5.36
N PRO A 125 15.01 3.41 -4.55
CA PRO A 125 14.89 4.67 -3.81
C PRO A 125 15.88 4.77 -2.63
N ALA A 126 16.32 6.00 -2.36
CA ALA A 126 17.07 6.33 -1.14
C ALA A 126 16.12 6.41 0.07
N GLN A 127 16.66 6.42 1.29
CA GLN A 127 15.87 6.73 2.48
C GLN A 127 15.13 8.07 2.30
N THR A 128 13.92 8.16 2.82
CA THR A 128 13.16 9.42 2.83
C THR A 128 13.93 10.53 3.54
N ALA A 129 13.82 11.76 3.03
CA ALA A 129 14.41 12.95 3.65
C ALA A 129 13.57 13.47 4.83
N LEU A 130 12.32 13.00 4.98
CA LEU A 130 11.39 13.44 6.01
C LEU A 130 11.71 12.77 7.35
N ASP A 131 12.10 13.55 8.36
CA ASP A 131 12.55 13.01 9.65
C ASP A 131 11.49 12.16 10.35
N ASP A 132 10.22 12.55 10.28
CA ASP A 132 9.11 11.79 10.87
C ASP A 132 8.91 10.41 10.22
N PHE A 133 9.40 10.20 8.99
CA PHE A 133 9.28 8.94 8.25
C PHE A 133 10.55 8.09 8.23
N LYS A 134 11.67 8.59 8.76
CA LYS A 134 12.88 7.78 8.98
C LYS A 134 12.64 6.80 10.12
N ALA A 135 13.38 5.68 10.12
CA ALA A 135 13.28 4.65 11.15
C ALA A 135 13.23 5.24 12.58
N GLY A 136 12.17 4.92 13.33
CA GLY A 136 11.92 5.43 14.69
C GLY A 136 11.12 6.75 14.75
N GLY A 137 10.89 7.40 13.61
CA GLY A 137 10.02 8.57 13.49
C GLY A 137 8.55 8.25 13.75
N SER A 138 7.80 9.29 14.12
CA SER A 138 6.38 9.20 14.52
C SER A 138 5.47 8.68 13.39
N GLU A 139 5.88 8.86 12.14
CA GLU A 139 5.15 8.46 10.93
C GLU A 139 5.89 7.40 10.11
N SER A 140 7.03 6.90 10.60
CA SER A 140 7.82 5.86 9.93
C SER A 140 7.00 4.60 9.72
N PHE A 141 7.09 4.01 8.53
CA PHE A 141 6.80 2.58 8.40
C PHE A 141 7.76 1.79 9.28
N GLU A 142 7.29 0.67 9.83
CA GLU A 142 8.17 -0.29 10.48
C GLU A 142 9.05 -0.98 9.43
N ALA A 143 10.26 -1.38 9.82
CA ALA A 143 11.15 -2.21 9.00
C ALA A 143 10.61 -3.67 8.95
N ASP A 144 9.40 -3.82 8.41
CA ASP A 144 8.55 -5.01 8.50
C ASP A 144 7.73 -5.17 7.21
N TRP A 145 6.99 -6.27 7.11
CA TRP A 145 6.17 -6.63 5.96
C TRP A 145 4.79 -6.00 6.05
N TYR A 146 4.32 -5.46 4.92
CA TYR A 146 3.01 -4.82 4.80
C TYR A 146 2.17 -5.50 3.73
N TRP A 147 0.98 -5.94 4.11
CA TRP A 147 -0.04 -6.45 3.18
C TRP A 147 -0.46 -5.38 2.19
N THR A 148 -0.63 -5.80 0.94
CA THR A 148 -1.42 -5.07 -0.05
C THR A 148 -2.83 -5.66 -0.10
N SER A 149 -3.76 -4.97 -0.75
CA SER A 149 -5.08 -5.52 -1.08
C SER A 149 -5.08 -6.44 -2.30
N THR A 150 -3.93 -6.62 -2.98
CA THR A 150 -3.83 -7.42 -4.19
C THR A 150 -3.65 -8.90 -3.85
N GLN A 151 -4.65 -9.71 -4.16
CA GLN A 151 -4.54 -11.17 -4.19
C GLN A 151 -3.66 -11.61 -5.36
N HIS A 152 -2.90 -12.69 -5.17
CA HIS A 152 -2.20 -13.34 -6.27
C HIS A 152 -3.20 -13.91 -7.29
N ALA A 153 -2.95 -13.68 -8.58
CA ALA A 153 -3.92 -13.98 -9.64
C ALA A 153 -4.04 -15.48 -9.94
N ALA A 154 -2.92 -16.20 -9.82
CA ALA A 154 -2.84 -17.64 -10.14
C ALA A 154 -2.81 -18.54 -8.89
N ASP A 155 -2.76 -17.96 -7.69
CA ASP A 155 -2.72 -18.69 -6.43
C ASP A 155 -3.70 -18.01 -5.47
N SER A 156 -4.88 -18.59 -5.31
CA SER A 156 -5.92 -18.03 -4.44
C SER A 156 -5.51 -18.04 -2.98
N ASP A 157 -4.56 -18.87 -2.56
CA ASP A 157 -4.16 -18.94 -1.16
C ASP A 157 -3.25 -17.76 -0.77
N SER A 158 -2.70 -17.04 -1.75
CA SER A 158 -1.67 -16.02 -1.55
C SER A 158 -2.15 -14.60 -1.86
N ALA A 159 -1.61 -13.65 -1.11
CA ALA A 159 -1.74 -12.21 -1.36
C ALA A 159 -0.37 -11.55 -1.43
N TRP A 160 -0.28 -10.42 -2.13
CA TRP A 160 0.96 -9.67 -2.29
C TRP A 160 1.24 -8.81 -1.05
N PHE A 161 2.52 -8.64 -0.75
CA PHE A 161 3.01 -7.74 0.28
C PHE A 161 4.24 -6.97 -0.24
N GLN A 162 4.63 -5.94 0.52
CA GLN A 162 5.92 -5.27 0.33
C GLN A 162 6.68 -5.16 1.66
N TYR A 163 7.99 -5.37 1.60
CA TYR A 163 8.87 -5.26 2.75
C TYR A 163 9.45 -3.85 2.88
N PHE A 164 9.20 -3.18 4.01
CA PHE A 164 9.62 -1.79 4.18
C PHE A 164 11.08 -1.62 4.63
N THR A 165 11.81 -2.71 4.87
CA THR A 165 13.27 -2.65 5.10
C THR A 165 14.04 -2.38 3.81
N PHE A 166 13.72 -3.07 2.71
CA PHE A 166 14.48 -2.95 1.47
C PHE A 166 13.63 -3.09 0.19
N GLY A 167 12.31 -2.95 0.29
CA GLY A 167 11.41 -2.79 -0.85
C GLY A 167 11.00 -4.08 -1.54
N TYR A 168 11.46 -5.24 -1.07
CA TYR A 168 11.13 -6.53 -1.68
C TYR A 168 9.62 -6.76 -1.76
N GLN A 169 9.16 -7.17 -2.95
CA GLN A 169 7.76 -7.49 -3.21
C GLN A 169 7.62 -8.97 -3.59
N ASP A 170 6.69 -9.65 -2.93
CA ASP A 170 6.39 -11.06 -3.14
C ASP A 170 4.99 -11.36 -2.58
N SER A 171 4.62 -12.63 -2.57
CA SER A 171 3.34 -13.09 -2.06
C SER A 171 3.50 -14.18 -1.01
N TRP A 172 2.57 -14.20 -0.06
CA TRP A 172 2.48 -15.21 0.98
C TRP A 172 1.05 -15.64 1.21
N GLY A 173 0.90 -16.81 1.83
CA GLY A 173 -0.38 -17.32 2.28
C GLY A 173 -1.14 -16.29 3.12
N LYS A 174 -2.41 -16.07 2.79
CA LYS A 174 -3.30 -15.03 3.34
C LYS A 174 -3.46 -15.08 4.88
N GLY A 175 -3.22 -16.22 5.52
CA GLY A 175 -3.24 -16.35 6.98
C GLY A 175 -1.96 -15.94 7.70
N ARG A 176 -0.91 -15.50 6.98
CA ARG A 176 0.25 -14.84 7.61
C ARG A 176 -0.18 -13.50 8.20
N LYS A 177 0.45 -13.10 9.31
CA LYS A 177 0.17 -11.82 9.96
C LYS A 177 1.21 -10.80 9.52
N LEU A 178 0.79 -9.85 8.67
CA LEU A 178 1.61 -8.71 8.24
C LEU A 178 0.87 -7.42 8.61
N ARG A 179 1.59 -6.31 8.62
CA ARG A 179 1.02 -4.98 8.92
C ARG A 179 0.19 -4.50 7.73
N ALA A 180 -0.59 -3.45 7.92
CA ALA A 180 -1.13 -2.69 6.81
C ALA A 180 -1.27 -1.23 7.22
N ARG A 181 -1.10 -0.32 6.27
CA ARG A 181 -1.33 1.10 6.50
C ARG A 181 -2.28 1.62 5.45
N ALA A 182 -3.40 2.16 5.91
CA ALA A 182 -4.47 2.58 5.02
C ALA A 182 -4.05 3.82 4.23
N ILE A 183 -4.59 3.92 3.03
CA ILE A 183 -4.48 5.12 2.19
C ILE A 183 -5.86 5.56 1.74
N ARG A 184 -5.93 6.79 1.27
CA ARG A 184 -7.03 7.27 0.43
C ARG A 184 -6.47 7.79 -0.88
N SER A 185 -7.29 7.85 -1.94
CA SER A 185 -6.86 8.44 -3.21
C SER A 185 -7.85 9.46 -3.75
N ILE A 186 -7.32 10.57 -4.24
CA ILE A 186 -8.09 11.72 -4.70
C ILE A 186 -7.87 11.88 -6.21
N PRO A 187 -8.92 11.90 -7.05
CA PRO A 187 -8.77 12.13 -8.49
C PRO A 187 -8.25 13.54 -8.75
N LEU A 188 -7.27 13.67 -9.65
CA LEU A 188 -6.79 14.95 -10.16
C LEU A 188 -7.66 15.39 -11.34
N ILE A 189 -8.94 15.63 -11.06
CA ILE A 189 -9.88 16.23 -12.00
C ILE A 189 -10.61 17.29 -11.18
N ASN A 190 -10.33 18.57 -11.44
CA ASN A 190 -10.78 19.77 -10.70
C ASN A 190 -9.84 20.34 -9.61
N LEU A 191 -8.55 20.48 -9.89
CA LEU A 191 -7.80 21.58 -9.26
C LEU A 191 -7.95 22.81 -10.17
N SER A 192 -9.09 23.50 -10.06
CA SER A 192 -9.13 24.92 -10.46
C SER A 192 -8.21 25.66 -9.49
N ILE A 193 -7.05 26.08 -10.01
CA ILE A 193 -6.11 26.99 -9.35
C ILE A 193 -6.81 28.34 -9.15
#